data_AF-F9DT12-F1
#
_entry.id   AF-F9DT12-F1
#
_cell.length_a   1.000
_cell.length_b   1.000
_cell.length_c   1.000
_cell.angle_alpha   90.00
_cell.angle_beta   90.00
_cell.angle_gamma   90.00
#
_symmetry.space_group_name_H-M   'P 1'
#
loop_
_entity.id
_entity.type
_entity.pdbx_description
1 polymer ?
#
loop_
_entity_poly.entity_id
_entity_poly.type
_entity_poly.pdbx_seq_one_letter_code
_entity_poly.pdbx_strand_id
1 'polypeptide(L)'
;MWEGEKQAIDTSIIESEITFYSKMIRVALDKYEMEYVVIDEATFGKLAKDLGWSDIQKLRQNEVFAIDAFFDERWSEKLDSVTINKVEFPVAKFYDKVLFNVETLGGNAIVVPEQLYDEIKSDETLIQAVKVTNYKNQSAVSDRLAASTENFSSATADYKNTIESLGALLFVGSFLGLVFLVATGSIIFFKMMTEAEEDKAKYAILHKIGVSKKDMNRTIRGQVGVIFTVPLVLGLIHGGVALVAVSNMFMMDFLVPVVIWMLAYTMIYAMYYFATVRSFIKTIRRGYLEG
;
A
#
# COMPACT_ATOMS: atom_id res chain seq x y z
N MET A 1 6.71 20.89 6.15
CA MET A 1 6.78 22.05 5.26
C MET A 1 5.44 22.78 5.37
N TRP A 2 5.41 24.10 5.25
CA TRP A 2 4.16 24.88 5.20
C TRP A 2 4.34 26.19 4.46
N GLU A 3 3.22 26.78 4.07
CA GLU A 3 3.15 28.11 3.48
C GLU A 3 3.00 29.20 4.56
N GLY A 4 3.73 30.29 4.38
CA GLY A 4 3.66 31.49 5.20
C GLY A 4 4.80 31.64 6.22
N GLU A 5 4.49 32.33 7.30
CA GLU A 5 5.47 32.81 8.27
C GLU A 5 6.08 31.69 9.13
N LYS A 6 7.31 31.95 9.61
CA LYS A 6 8.02 31.03 10.49
C LYS A 6 7.26 30.82 11.79
N GLN A 7 7.15 29.57 12.21
CA GLN A 7 6.52 29.16 13.47
C GLN A 7 7.59 28.78 14.50
N ALA A 8 7.29 29.00 15.78
CA ALA A 8 8.19 28.64 16.87
C ALA A 8 8.25 27.12 17.05
N ILE A 9 9.42 26.52 16.79
CA ILE A 9 9.69 25.08 17.00
C ILE A 9 10.86 24.98 18.00
N ASP A 10 10.86 23.94 18.84
CA ASP A 10 11.97 23.67 19.75
C ASP A 10 13.25 23.43 18.95
N THR A 11 14.27 24.26 19.18
CA THR A 11 15.54 24.19 18.45
C THR A 11 16.32 22.90 18.70
N SER A 12 16.07 22.21 19.81
CA SER A 12 16.76 20.95 20.15
C SER A 12 16.40 19.79 19.22
N ILE A 13 15.25 19.88 18.53
CA ILE A 13 14.78 18.84 17.62
C ILE A 13 15.06 19.17 16.15
N ILE A 14 15.55 20.37 15.82
CA ILE A 14 15.78 20.81 14.43
C ILE A 14 17.17 20.35 13.96
N GLU A 15 17.23 19.60 12.86
CA GLU A 15 18.48 19.24 12.18
C GLU A 15 18.89 20.32 11.18
N SER A 16 17.92 20.81 10.40
CA SER A 16 18.09 21.91 9.47
C SER A 16 16.76 22.61 9.22
N GLU A 17 16.83 23.88 8.81
CA GLU A 17 15.68 24.66 8.40
C GLU A 17 16.05 25.60 7.26
N ILE A 18 15.12 25.84 6.35
CA ILE A 18 15.25 26.78 5.25
C ILE A 18 13.93 27.50 5.02
N THR A 19 14.05 28.80 4.82
CA THR A 19 12.98 29.68 4.36
C THR A 19 13.30 30.08 2.92
N PHE A 20 12.36 29.91 2.01
CA PHE A 20 12.53 30.26 0.61
C PHE A 20 11.20 30.68 -0.01
N TYR A 21 11.27 31.38 -1.13
CA TYR A 21 10.10 31.66 -1.95
C TYR A 21 10.04 30.64 -3.08
N SER A 22 8.83 30.24 -3.45
CA SER A 22 8.57 29.44 -4.64
C SER A 22 7.59 30.17 -5.54
N LYS A 23 7.74 29.98 -6.85
CA LYS A 23 6.77 30.41 -7.86
C LYS A 23 6.05 29.20 -8.43
N MET A 24 4.89 29.40 -9.03
CA MET A 24 4.26 28.37 -9.86
C MET A 24 4.16 28.83 -11.31
N ILE A 25 4.51 27.93 -12.24
CA ILE A 25 4.35 28.17 -13.68
C ILE A 25 3.56 27.03 -14.32
N ARG A 26 2.86 27.34 -15.40
CA ARG A 26 2.26 26.33 -16.29
C ARG A 26 3.19 26.06 -17.45
N VAL A 27 3.54 24.80 -17.65
CA VAL A 27 4.34 24.35 -18.77
C VAL A 27 3.44 23.53 -19.69
N ALA A 28 3.35 23.96 -20.95
CA ALA A 28 2.68 23.19 -21.99
C ALA A 28 3.58 22.03 -22.44
N LEU A 29 3.08 20.81 -22.25
CA LEU A 29 3.65 19.59 -22.81
C LEU A 29 2.84 19.19 -24.05
N ASP A 30 3.36 18.26 -24.86
CA ASP A 30 2.78 17.88 -26.17
C ASP A 30 1.27 17.55 -26.13
N LYS A 31 0.77 17.03 -25.00
CA LYS A 31 -0.62 16.55 -24.87
C LYS A 31 -1.44 17.24 -23.78
N TYR A 32 -0.82 17.98 -22.87
CA TYR A 32 -1.46 18.59 -21.71
C TYR A 32 -0.58 19.68 -21.11
N GLU A 33 -1.16 20.58 -20.32
CA GLU A 33 -0.40 21.52 -19.49
C GLU A 33 -0.22 20.95 -18.09
N MET A 34 0.95 21.16 -17.48
CA MET A 34 1.18 20.86 -16.06
C MET A 34 1.67 22.09 -15.33
N GLU A 35 1.29 22.17 -14.06
CA GLU A 35 1.84 23.15 -13.13
C GLU A 35 3.13 22.60 -12.52
N TYR A 36 4.15 23.45 -12.47
CA TYR A 36 5.43 23.17 -11.85
C TYR A 36 5.75 24.22 -10.81
N VAL A 37 6.25 23.76 -9.67
CA VAL A 37 6.90 24.64 -8.71
C VAL A 37 8.26 25.05 -9.26
N VAL A 38 8.59 26.34 -9.16
CA VAL A 38 9.86 26.90 -9.57
C VAL A 38 10.61 27.38 -8.35
N ILE A 39 11.88 26.99 -8.26
CA ILE A 39 12.82 27.45 -7.23
C ILE A 39 14.17 27.80 -7.89
N ASP A 40 14.95 28.64 -7.22
CA ASP A 40 16.31 28.95 -7.66
C ASP A 40 17.30 27.81 -7.34
N GLU A 41 18.43 27.79 -8.07
CA GLU A 41 19.51 26.82 -7.91
C GLU A 41 20.06 26.75 -6.47
N ALA A 42 20.16 27.87 -5.76
CA ALA A 42 20.74 27.89 -4.41
C ALA A 42 19.80 27.25 -3.38
N THR A 43 18.50 27.51 -3.48
CA THR A 43 17.46 26.84 -2.69
C THR A 43 17.44 25.34 -2.95
N PHE A 44 17.46 24.93 -4.23
CA PHE A 44 17.55 23.52 -4.62
C PHE A 44 18.79 22.84 -4.00
N GLY A 45 19.97 23.47 -4.13
CA GLY A 45 21.22 22.91 -3.62
C GLY A 45 21.20 22.67 -2.11
N LYS A 46 20.58 23.56 -1.33
CA LYS A 46 20.42 23.39 0.13
C LYS A 46 19.47 22.23 0.45
N LEU A 47 18.28 22.21 -0.14
CA LEU A 47 17.27 21.16 0.08
C LEU A 47 17.80 19.78 -0.30
N ALA A 48 18.38 19.65 -1.50
CA ALA A 48 18.92 18.39 -1.99
C ALA A 48 20.06 17.88 -1.09
N LYS A 49 20.94 18.78 -0.61
CA LYS A 49 22.02 18.42 0.31
C LYS A 49 21.49 17.94 1.67
N ASP A 50 20.48 18.60 2.22
CA ASP A 50 19.86 18.23 3.49
C ASP A 50 19.14 16.87 3.41
N LEU A 51 18.63 16.53 2.23
CA LEU A 51 18.07 15.21 1.89
C LEU A 51 19.14 14.17 1.54
N GLY A 52 20.43 14.53 1.56
CA GLY A 52 21.54 13.62 1.30
C GLY A 52 21.75 13.25 -0.17
N TRP A 53 21.29 14.08 -1.11
CA TRP A 53 21.52 13.84 -2.54
C TRP A 53 23.00 14.04 -2.87
N SER A 54 23.59 13.05 -3.55
CA SER A 54 25.04 13.03 -3.87
C SER A 54 25.40 13.58 -5.24
N ASP A 55 24.45 13.67 -6.17
CA ASP A 55 24.70 13.97 -7.59
C ASP A 55 24.07 15.30 -8.00
N ILE A 56 24.41 16.35 -7.24
CA ILE A 56 23.96 17.73 -7.46
C ILE A 56 24.94 18.41 -8.42
N GLN A 57 24.47 18.72 -9.63
CA GLN A 57 25.26 19.43 -10.65
C GLN A 57 25.04 20.93 -10.57
N LYS A 58 26.01 21.70 -11.07
CA LYS A 58 25.88 23.16 -11.20
C LYS A 58 25.13 23.50 -12.48
N LEU A 59 24.15 24.39 -12.38
CA LEU A 59 23.30 24.82 -13.48
C LEU A 59 23.97 25.92 -14.31
N ARG A 60 23.82 25.86 -15.64
CA ARG A 60 24.26 26.93 -16.55
C ARG A 60 23.12 27.93 -16.76
N GLN A 61 23.44 29.17 -17.12
CA GLN A 61 22.45 30.26 -17.28
C GLN A 61 21.32 29.97 -18.28
N ASN A 62 21.57 29.14 -19.29
CA ASN A 62 20.60 28.83 -20.35
C ASN A 62 20.01 27.42 -20.22
N GLU A 63 20.04 26.83 -19.03
CA GLU A 63 19.54 25.47 -18.78
C GLU A 63 18.68 25.44 -17.53
N VAL A 64 17.89 24.39 -17.39
CA VAL A 64 17.10 24.12 -16.18
C VAL A 64 17.32 22.69 -15.68
N PHE A 65 16.98 22.41 -14.43
CA PHE A 65 16.75 21.04 -13.99
C PHE A 65 15.25 20.78 -13.89
N ALA A 66 14.85 19.54 -14.19
CA ALA A 66 13.50 19.06 -13.99
C ALA A 66 13.48 18.02 -12.88
N ILE A 67 12.47 18.08 -12.02
CA ILE A 67 12.23 17.14 -10.94
C ILE A 67 10.82 16.59 -11.10
N ASP A 68 10.69 15.28 -11.06
CA ASP A 68 9.41 14.58 -11.04
C ASP A 68 9.52 13.44 -10.02
N ALA A 69 8.93 13.67 -8.85
CA ALA A 69 8.91 12.71 -7.75
C ALA A 69 8.04 11.47 -8.04
N PHE A 70 7.23 11.48 -9.10
CA PHE A 70 6.33 10.41 -9.49
C PHE A 70 6.76 9.72 -10.79
N PHE A 71 7.95 10.02 -11.29
CA PHE A 71 8.45 9.47 -12.53
C PHE A 71 8.50 7.93 -12.48
N ASP A 72 7.87 7.30 -13.46
CA ASP A 72 7.92 5.86 -13.69
C ASP A 72 8.17 5.60 -15.17
N GLU A 73 9.29 4.95 -15.51
CA GLU A 73 9.71 4.70 -16.90
C GLU A 73 8.66 3.95 -17.75
N ARG A 74 7.71 3.26 -17.12
CA ARG A 74 6.64 2.53 -17.82
C ARG A 74 5.53 3.45 -18.33
N TRP A 75 5.33 4.60 -17.70
CA TRP A 75 4.14 5.45 -17.91
C TRP A 75 4.47 6.93 -18.12
N SER A 76 5.67 7.38 -17.74
CA SER A 76 6.10 8.78 -17.77
C SER A 76 7.14 9.01 -18.86
N GLU A 77 6.99 10.13 -19.58
CA GLU A 77 7.99 10.63 -20.52
C GLU A 77 8.93 11.60 -19.78
N LYS A 78 10.23 11.54 -20.08
CA LYS A 78 11.19 12.50 -19.51
C LYS A 78 11.04 13.85 -20.20
N LEU A 79 11.16 14.90 -19.41
CA LEU A 79 11.13 16.27 -19.89
C LEU A 79 12.50 16.66 -20.44
N ASP A 80 12.60 16.89 -21.75
CA ASP A 80 13.85 17.25 -22.42
C ASP A 80 14.08 18.77 -22.46
N SER A 81 13.01 19.57 -22.51
CA SER A 81 13.05 21.04 -22.49
C SER A 81 11.81 21.63 -21.84
N VAL A 82 11.89 22.89 -21.43
CA VAL A 82 10.79 23.65 -20.84
C VAL A 82 10.73 25.03 -21.50
N THR A 83 9.54 25.44 -21.92
CA THR A 83 9.32 26.80 -22.41
C THR A 83 8.88 27.72 -21.27
N ILE A 84 9.69 28.71 -20.93
CA ILE A 84 9.40 29.74 -19.92
C ILE A 84 9.47 31.10 -20.59
N ASN A 85 8.43 31.95 -20.43
CA ASN A 85 8.36 33.27 -21.06
C ASN A 85 8.59 33.26 -22.60
N LYS A 86 8.13 32.20 -23.29
CA LYS A 86 8.34 31.96 -24.74
C LYS A 86 9.79 31.69 -25.15
N VAL A 87 10.67 31.43 -24.20
CA VAL A 87 12.04 30.98 -24.45
C VAL A 87 12.13 29.51 -24.03
N GLU A 88 12.70 28.69 -24.89
CA GLU A 88 12.92 27.28 -24.62
C GLU A 88 14.25 27.08 -23.89
N PHE A 89 14.20 26.37 -22.78
CA PHE A 89 15.37 26.00 -21.98
C PHE A 89 15.53 24.48 -21.98
N PRO A 90 16.68 23.94 -22.40
CA PRO A 90 16.96 22.51 -22.28
C PRO A 90 17.07 22.09 -20.82
N VAL A 91 16.58 20.88 -20.52
CA VAL A 91 16.74 20.23 -19.22
C VAL A 91 18.14 19.61 -19.17
N ALA A 92 19.04 20.24 -18.42
CA ALA A 92 20.40 19.73 -18.23
C ALA A 92 20.42 18.41 -17.45
N LYS A 93 19.47 18.25 -16.53
CA LYS A 93 19.32 17.05 -15.72
C LYS A 93 17.91 16.86 -15.20
N PHE A 94 17.47 15.60 -15.26
CA PHE A 94 16.21 15.13 -14.71
C PHE A 94 16.48 14.38 -13.40
N TYR A 95 15.74 14.71 -12.34
CA TYR A 95 15.79 14.03 -11.05
C TYR A 95 14.44 13.36 -10.76
N ASP A 96 14.48 12.05 -10.52
CA ASP A 96 13.35 11.18 -10.18
C ASP A 96 13.20 11.00 -8.65
N LYS A 97 13.51 12.05 -7.89
CA LYS A 97 13.58 12.01 -6.42
C LYS A 97 12.69 13.06 -5.77
N VAL A 98 12.08 12.70 -4.65
CA VAL A 98 11.26 13.59 -3.84
C VAL A 98 12.13 14.71 -3.23
N LEU A 99 11.86 15.96 -3.63
CA LEU A 99 12.51 17.15 -3.07
C LEU A 99 11.68 17.83 -1.98
N PHE A 100 10.35 17.82 -2.14
CA PHE A 100 9.42 18.52 -1.25
C PHE A 100 8.49 17.55 -0.54
N ASN A 101 7.78 18.06 0.47
CA ASN A 101 6.56 17.39 0.89
C ASN A 101 5.48 17.58 -0.18
N VAL A 102 5.03 16.48 -0.75
CA VAL A 102 4.11 16.44 -1.90
C VAL A 102 2.81 17.21 -1.64
N GLU A 103 2.23 17.08 -0.45
CA GLU A 103 0.96 17.75 -0.15
C GLU A 103 1.11 19.27 -0.03
N THR A 104 2.32 19.81 0.18
CA THR A 104 2.56 21.26 0.22
C THR A 104 2.95 21.82 -1.15
N LEU A 105 3.96 21.28 -1.81
CA LEU A 105 4.51 21.83 -3.08
C LEU A 105 4.34 20.90 -4.29
N GLY A 106 3.60 19.81 -4.16
CA GLY A 106 3.53 18.78 -5.20
C GLY A 106 4.84 17.99 -5.34
N GLY A 107 4.89 17.15 -6.38
CA GLY A 107 6.05 16.32 -6.70
C GLY A 107 6.90 16.83 -7.87
N ASN A 108 6.45 17.87 -8.57
CA ASN A 108 7.05 18.33 -9.82
C ASN A 108 7.64 19.72 -9.67
N ALA A 109 8.91 19.88 -10.07
CA ALA A 109 9.60 21.16 -9.95
C ALA A 109 10.54 21.45 -11.10
N ILE A 110 10.70 22.73 -11.43
CA ILE A 110 11.75 23.24 -12.32
C ILE A 110 12.72 24.08 -11.52
N VAL A 111 14.00 23.73 -11.57
CA VAL A 111 15.07 24.52 -10.94
C VAL A 111 15.69 25.41 -11.99
N VAL A 112 15.72 26.71 -11.72
CA VAL A 112 16.21 27.73 -12.65
C VAL A 112 17.40 28.50 -12.06
N PRO A 113 18.25 29.12 -12.89
CA PRO A 113 19.24 30.08 -12.41
C PRO A 113 18.55 31.29 -11.74
N GLU A 114 19.20 31.90 -10.75
CA GLU A 114 18.66 33.03 -9.97
C GLU A 114 18.16 34.19 -10.85
N GLN A 115 18.89 34.51 -11.92
CA GLN A 115 18.49 35.54 -12.90
C GLN A 115 17.17 35.21 -13.60
N LEU A 116 16.99 33.95 -14.02
CA LEU A 116 15.74 33.52 -14.66
C LEU A 116 14.60 33.45 -13.64
N TYR A 117 14.90 33.06 -12.39
CA TYR A 117 13.92 33.05 -11.30
C TYR A 117 13.29 34.45 -11.11
N ASP A 118 14.11 35.49 -11.05
CA ASP A 118 13.67 36.88 -10.88
C ASP A 118 12.85 37.40 -12.08
N GLU A 119 13.18 36.95 -13.29
CA GLU A 119 12.46 37.34 -14.51
C GLU A 119 11.07 36.69 -14.65
N ILE A 120 10.82 35.56 -13.98
CA ILE A 120 9.52 34.89 -14.00
C ILE A 120 8.51 35.72 -13.21
N LYS A 121 7.49 36.21 -13.93
CA LYS A 121 6.35 36.93 -13.35
C LYS A 121 5.28 35.93 -12.91
N SER A 122 5.36 35.52 -11.67
CA SER A 122 4.35 34.70 -11.00
C SER A 122 4.28 35.11 -9.53
N ASP A 123 3.16 34.80 -8.87
CA ASP A 123 3.01 35.04 -7.45
C ASP A 123 4.03 34.20 -6.67
N GLU A 124 4.64 34.81 -5.67
CA GLU A 124 5.60 34.15 -4.79
C GLU A 124 4.90 33.65 -3.53
N THR A 125 5.09 32.38 -3.24
CA THR A 125 4.65 31.75 -2.01
C THR A 125 5.83 31.58 -1.08
N LEU A 126 5.73 32.11 0.15
CA LEU A 126 6.73 31.90 1.19
C LEU A 126 6.62 30.49 1.76
N ILE A 127 7.70 29.73 1.74
CA ILE A 127 7.74 28.35 2.22
C ILE A 127 8.71 28.21 3.38
N GLN A 128 8.29 27.46 4.39
CA GLN A 128 9.13 27.01 5.49
C GLN A 128 9.33 25.50 5.39
N ALA A 129 10.59 25.06 5.30
CA ALA A 129 10.96 23.66 5.37
C ALA A 129 11.86 23.42 6.58
N VAL A 130 11.47 22.46 7.42
CA VAL A 130 12.18 22.11 8.65
C VAL A 130 12.38 20.61 8.69
N LYS A 131 13.63 20.20 8.82
CA LYS A 131 14.03 18.82 9.07
C LYS A 131 14.21 18.62 10.56
N VAL A 132 13.52 17.63 11.11
CA VAL A 132 13.54 17.34 12.55
C VAL A 132 14.14 15.97 12.84
N THR A 133 14.81 15.86 13.98
CA THR A 133 15.32 14.60 14.52
C THR A 133 14.14 13.69 14.90
N ASN A 134 14.28 12.40 14.56
CA ASN A 134 13.31 11.36 14.91
C ASN A 134 11.85 11.77 14.65
N TYR A 135 11.55 12.16 13.41
CA TYR A 135 10.26 12.72 13.00
C TYR A 135 9.05 11.90 13.48
N LYS A 136 9.17 10.57 13.59
CA LYS A 136 8.10 9.68 14.07
C LYS A 136 7.58 10.02 15.47
N ASN A 137 8.42 10.64 16.30
CA ASN A 137 8.07 11.03 17.67
C ASN A 137 7.62 12.50 17.80
N GLN A 138 7.52 13.23 16.68
CA GLN A 138 7.21 14.67 16.67
C GLN A 138 5.73 14.97 16.36
N SER A 139 4.81 14.07 16.74
CA SER A 139 3.38 14.22 16.41
C SER A 139 2.78 15.50 16.98
N ALA A 140 3.10 15.85 18.23
CA ALA A 140 2.58 17.06 18.86
C ALA A 140 2.98 18.35 18.13
N VAL A 141 4.22 18.40 17.62
CA VAL A 141 4.70 19.54 16.82
C VAL A 141 3.98 19.57 15.48
N SER A 142 3.85 18.41 14.83
CA SER A 142 3.13 18.29 13.56
C SER A 142 1.67 18.70 13.68
N ASP A 143 0.94 18.22 14.69
CA ASP A 143 -0.46 18.52 14.92
C ASP A 143 -0.68 20.02 15.19
N ARG A 144 0.22 20.63 15.97
CA ARG A 144 0.19 22.07 16.25
C ARG A 144 0.41 22.88 14.97
N LEU A 145 1.42 22.54 14.17
CA LEU A 145 1.71 23.24 12.91
C LEU A 145 0.56 23.08 11.91
N ALA A 146 0.00 21.87 11.77
CA ALA A 146 -1.17 21.63 10.94
C ALA A 146 -2.38 22.50 11.33
N ALA A 147 -2.55 22.81 12.61
CA ALA A 147 -3.62 23.68 13.10
C ALA A 147 -3.34 25.18 12.95
N SER A 148 -2.07 25.58 12.79
CA SER A 148 -1.65 26.99 12.86
C SER A 148 -1.05 27.53 11.56
N THR A 149 -0.95 26.72 10.51
CA THR A 149 -0.31 27.09 9.24
C THR A 149 -1.16 26.67 8.06
N GLU A 150 -0.96 27.37 6.94
CA GLU A 150 -1.63 27.05 5.68
C GLU A 150 -0.79 26.05 4.89
N ASN A 151 -1.48 25.17 4.15
CA ASN A 151 -0.90 24.15 3.28
C ASN A 151 0.26 23.35 3.92
N PHE A 152 0.07 22.90 5.16
CA PHE A 152 1.07 22.15 5.91
C PHE A 152 1.06 20.67 5.59
N SER A 153 2.26 20.11 5.51
CA SER A 153 2.47 18.67 5.47
C SER A 153 3.75 18.26 6.19
N SER A 154 3.79 17.02 6.68
CA SER A 154 4.96 16.50 7.39
C SER A 154 5.06 14.99 7.22
N ALA A 155 6.29 14.48 7.20
CA ALA A 155 6.53 13.04 7.18
C ALA A 155 5.90 12.31 8.37
N THR A 156 5.69 13.01 9.50
CA THR A 156 5.03 12.48 10.70
C THR A 156 3.54 12.28 10.47
N ALA A 157 2.86 13.29 9.93
CA ALA A 157 1.44 13.22 9.59
C ALA A 157 1.21 12.19 8.48
N ASP A 158 2.02 12.21 7.43
CA ASP A 158 1.93 11.29 6.29
C ASP A 158 2.10 9.83 6.75
N TYR A 159 3.09 9.56 7.61
CA TYR A 159 3.30 8.25 8.19
C TYR A 159 2.11 7.80 9.03
N LYS A 160 1.57 8.66 9.89
CA LYS A 160 0.41 8.35 10.74
C LYS A 160 -0.83 8.05 9.89
N ASN A 161 -1.17 8.93 8.94
CA ASN A 161 -2.31 8.78 8.04
C ASN A 161 -2.19 7.49 7.20
N THR A 162 -0.99 7.18 6.74
CA THR A 162 -0.72 5.94 5.98
C THR A 162 -0.94 4.70 6.84
N ILE A 163 -0.38 4.66 8.05
CA ILE A 163 -0.53 3.52 8.96
C ILE A 163 -1.98 3.34 9.42
N GLU A 164 -2.70 4.43 9.71
CA GLU A 164 -4.12 4.38 10.07
C GLU A 164 -4.97 3.84 8.92
N SER A 165 -4.76 4.35 7.70
CA SER A 165 -5.49 3.92 6.51
C SER A 165 -5.21 2.45 6.15
N LEU A 166 -3.94 2.05 6.15
CA LEU A 166 -3.55 0.64 5.93
C LEU A 166 -4.07 -0.26 7.05
N GLY A 167 -4.02 0.21 8.31
CA GLY A 167 -4.56 -0.52 9.46
C GLY A 167 -6.06 -0.78 9.33
N ALA A 168 -6.84 0.23 8.93
CA ALA A 168 -8.26 0.09 8.68
C ALA A 168 -8.56 -0.88 7.54
N LEU A 169 -7.82 -0.78 6.42
CA LEU A 169 -7.95 -1.68 5.28
C LEU A 169 -7.64 -3.14 5.68
N LEU A 170 -6.55 -3.35 6.42
CA LEU A 170 -6.16 -4.66 6.92
C LEU A 170 -7.20 -5.23 7.89
N PHE A 171 -7.78 -4.40 8.77
CA PHE A 171 -8.84 -4.83 9.67
C PHE A 171 -10.08 -5.29 8.89
N VAL A 172 -10.57 -4.47 7.96
CA VAL A 172 -11.76 -4.79 7.15
C VAL A 172 -11.51 -6.04 6.30
N GLY A 173 -10.36 -6.11 5.62
CA GLY A 173 -10.00 -7.25 4.79
C GLY A 173 -9.87 -8.54 5.59
N SER A 174 -9.24 -8.48 6.76
CA SER A 174 -9.08 -9.65 7.65
C SER A 174 -10.41 -10.11 8.22
N PHE A 175 -11.25 -9.17 8.68
CA PHE A 175 -12.57 -9.48 9.21
C PHE A 175 -13.47 -10.12 8.16
N LEU A 176 -13.50 -9.54 6.96
CA LEU A 176 -14.29 -10.07 5.84
C LEU A 176 -13.78 -11.46 5.42
N GLY A 177 -12.46 -11.65 5.35
CA GLY A 177 -11.84 -12.95 5.08
C GLY A 177 -12.22 -14.01 6.12
N LEU A 178 -12.21 -13.66 7.42
CA LEU A 178 -12.62 -14.57 8.49
C LEU A 178 -14.11 -14.92 8.42
N VAL A 179 -14.97 -13.93 8.13
CA VAL A 179 -16.42 -14.17 7.96
C VAL A 179 -16.68 -15.12 6.81
N PHE A 180 -16.06 -14.92 5.64
CA PHE A 180 -16.21 -15.84 4.51
C PHE A 180 -15.65 -17.23 4.79
N LEU A 181 -14.54 -17.32 5.52
CA LEU A 181 -13.96 -18.59 5.94
C LEU A 181 -14.90 -19.37 6.87
N VAL A 182 -15.46 -18.71 7.88
CA VAL A 182 -16.44 -19.34 8.79
C VAL A 182 -17.72 -19.72 8.04
N ALA A 183 -18.21 -18.86 7.15
CA ALA A 183 -19.40 -19.12 6.35
C ALA A 183 -19.21 -20.34 5.43
N THR A 184 -18.13 -20.37 4.66
CA THR A 184 -17.82 -21.49 3.76
C THR A 184 -17.60 -22.80 4.52
N GLY A 185 -16.84 -22.78 5.62
CA GLY A 185 -16.66 -23.94 6.50
C GLY A 185 -17.99 -24.45 7.06
N SER A 186 -18.88 -23.54 7.48
CA SER A 186 -20.22 -23.88 7.99
C SER A 186 -21.13 -24.47 6.91
N ILE A 187 -21.13 -23.90 5.71
CA ILE A 187 -21.92 -24.41 4.57
C ILE A 187 -21.51 -25.85 4.25
N ILE A 188 -20.21 -26.12 4.15
CA ILE A 188 -19.73 -27.48 3.86
C ILE A 188 -20.04 -28.42 5.03
N PHE A 189 -19.84 -27.98 6.28
CA PHE A 189 -20.19 -28.75 7.47
C PHE A 189 -21.66 -29.19 7.46
N PHE A 190 -22.59 -28.25 7.24
CA PHE A 190 -24.02 -28.55 7.22
C PHE A 190 -24.39 -29.46 6.06
N LYS A 191 -23.85 -29.21 4.86
CA LYS A 191 -24.04 -30.09 3.71
C LYS A 191 -23.66 -31.54 4.03
N MET A 192 -22.47 -31.74 4.60
CA MET A 192 -21.99 -33.08 4.97
C MET A 192 -22.82 -33.72 6.08
N MET A 193 -23.32 -32.93 7.02
CA MET A 193 -24.18 -33.43 8.08
C MET A 193 -25.54 -33.88 7.55
N THR A 194 -26.12 -33.15 6.59
CA THR A 194 -27.34 -33.57 5.89
C THR A 194 -27.12 -34.87 5.13
N GLU A 195 -26.03 -34.98 4.35
CA GLU A 195 -25.65 -36.23 3.66
C GLU A 195 -25.48 -37.40 4.66
N ALA A 196 -24.93 -37.15 5.85
CA ALA A 196 -24.75 -38.17 6.88
C ALA A 196 -26.08 -38.75 7.39
N GLU A 197 -27.10 -37.91 7.58
CA GLU A 197 -28.43 -38.36 8.01
C GLU A 197 -29.14 -39.13 6.88
N GLU A 198 -29.03 -38.68 5.63
CA GLU A 198 -29.61 -39.35 4.46
C GLU A 198 -28.96 -40.73 4.19
N ASP A 199 -27.64 -40.83 4.33
CA ASP A 199 -26.90 -42.07 4.07
C ASP A 199 -26.88 -43.03 5.28
N LYS A 200 -27.42 -42.62 6.43
CA LYS A 200 -27.44 -43.41 7.68
C LYS A 200 -27.95 -44.84 7.46
N ALA A 201 -29.08 -45.00 6.76
CA ALA A 201 -29.65 -46.31 6.46
C ALA A 201 -28.77 -47.15 5.51
N LYS A 202 -28.14 -46.51 4.52
CA LYS A 202 -27.24 -47.19 3.57
C LYS A 202 -26.00 -47.74 4.28
N TYR A 203 -25.38 -46.96 5.15
CA TYR A 203 -24.25 -47.41 5.96
C TYR A 203 -24.65 -48.53 6.95
N ALA A 204 -25.89 -48.53 7.47
CA ALA A 204 -26.40 -49.62 8.29
C ALA A 204 -26.50 -50.94 7.51
N ILE A 205 -26.99 -50.90 6.27
CA ILE A 205 -27.04 -52.08 5.39
C ILE A 205 -25.63 -52.60 5.10
N LEU A 206 -24.69 -51.70 4.75
CA LEU A 206 -23.28 -52.07 4.50
C LEU A 206 -22.66 -52.80 5.70
N HIS A 207 -22.94 -52.32 6.93
CA HIS A 207 -22.50 -52.99 8.14
C HIS A 207 -23.14 -54.37 8.31
N LYS A 208 -24.45 -54.51 8.04
CA LYS A 208 -25.18 -55.80 8.14
C LYS A 208 -24.66 -56.86 7.16
N ILE A 209 -24.17 -56.46 5.99
CA ILE A 209 -23.57 -57.38 4.99
C ILE A 209 -22.06 -57.61 5.18
N GLY A 210 -21.48 -57.11 6.29
CA GLY A 210 -20.11 -57.45 6.72
C GLY A 210 -19.03 -56.39 6.43
N VAL A 211 -19.38 -55.19 5.95
CA VAL A 211 -18.39 -54.11 5.78
C VAL A 211 -17.91 -53.63 7.15
N SER A 212 -16.59 -53.58 7.33
CA SER A 212 -16.00 -53.20 8.61
C SER A 212 -16.21 -51.71 8.92
N LYS A 213 -16.32 -51.37 10.21
CA LYS A 213 -16.37 -49.97 10.67
C LYS A 213 -15.13 -49.16 10.25
N LYS A 214 -13.99 -49.83 10.11
CA LYS A 214 -12.74 -49.21 9.66
C LYS A 214 -12.85 -48.77 8.20
N ASP A 215 -13.44 -49.60 7.35
CA ASP A 215 -13.61 -49.31 5.93
C ASP A 215 -14.65 -48.21 5.72
N MET A 216 -15.78 -48.26 6.45
CA MET A 216 -16.77 -47.17 6.42
C MET A 216 -16.17 -45.82 6.87
N ASN A 217 -15.41 -45.81 7.98
CA ASN A 217 -14.72 -44.60 8.43
C ASN A 217 -13.65 -44.10 7.43
N ARG A 218 -13.05 -44.99 6.64
CA ARG A 218 -12.11 -44.61 5.58
C ARG A 218 -12.85 -43.95 4.42
N THR A 219 -13.99 -44.52 4.00
CA THR A 219 -14.86 -43.94 2.96
C THR A 219 -15.35 -42.56 3.36
N ILE A 220 -15.87 -42.38 4.58
CA ILE A 220 -16.34 -41.09 5.09
C ILE A 220 -15.21 -40.04 5.07
N ARG A 221 -14.01 -40.40 5.56
CA ARG A 221 -12.84 -39.50 5.51
C ARG A 221 -12.48 -39.10 4.09
N GLY A 222 -12.54 -40.02 3.13
CA GLY A 222 -12.29 -39.73 1.72
C GLY A 222 -13.32 -38.77 1.13
N GLN A 223 -14.62 -39.04 1.33
CA GLN A 223 -15.72 -38.20 0.84
C GLN A 223 -15.63 -36.77 1.39
N VAL A 224 -15.56 -36.64 2.72
CA VAL A 224 -15.43 -35.33 3.37
C VAL A 224 -14.13 -34.65 2.93
N GLY A 225 -13.03 -35.41 2.80
CA GLY A 225 -11.72 -34.90 2.42
C GLY A 225 -11.72 -34.26 1.04
N VAL A 226 -12.31 -34.91 0.04
CA VAL A 226 -12.42 -34.34 -1.32
C VAL A 226 -13.22 -33.03 -1.29
N ILE A 227 -14.35 -33.01 -0.58
CA ILE A 227 -15.25 -31.85 -0.54
C ILE A 227 -14.60 -30.64 0.15
N PHE A 228 -13.75 -30.84 1.16
CA PHE A 228 -12.98 -29.77 1.79
C PHE A 228 -11.71 -29.39 1.02
N THR A 229 -11.02 -30.35 0.39
CA THR A 229 -9.71 -30.10 -0.25
C THR A 229 -9.86 -29.32 -1.55
N VAL A 230 -10.91 -29.61 -2.34
CA VAL A 230 -11.09 -28.95 -3.65
C VAL A 230 -11.25 -27.43 -3.52
N PRO A 231 -12.14 -26.89 -2.67
CA PRO A 231 -12.25 -25.44 -2.46
C PRO A 231 -10.97 -24.82 -1.87
N LEU A 232 -10.32 -25.53 -0.93
CA LEU A 232 -9.08 -25.05 -0.31
C LEU A 232 -7.97 -24.87 -1.34
N VAL A 233 -7.70 -25.90 -2.15
CA VAL A 233 -6.65 -25.84 -3.18
C VAL A 233 -6.95 -24.76 -4.21
N LEU A 234 -8.20 -24.65 -4.65
CA LEU A 234 -8.61 -23.59 -5.57
C LEU A 234 -8.38 -22.19 -4.98
N GLY A 235 -8.74 -21.99 -3.70
CA GLY A 235 -8.51 -20.74 -2.98
C GLY A 235 -7.03 -20.40 -2.84
N LEU A 236 -6.18 -21.39 -2.52
CA LEU A 236 -4.73 -21.19 -2.42
C LEU A 236 -4.10 -20.83 -3.77
N ILE A 237 -4.51 -21.50 -4.86
CA ILE A 237 -4.06 -21.17 -6.22
C ILE A 237 -4.49 -19.75 -6.59
N HIS A 238 -5.76 -19.41 -6.37
CA HIS A 238 -6.27 -18.07 -6.66
C HIS A 238 -5.53 -17.00 -5.86
N GLY A 239 -5.30 -17.25 -4.56
CA GLY A 239 -4.50 -16.36 -3.71
C GLY A 239 -3.05 -16.23 -4.17
N GLY A 240 -2.44 -17.30 -4.70
CA GLY A 240 -1.10 -17.27 -5.27
C GLY A 240 -1.01 -16.40 -6.53
N VAL A 241 -2.00 -16.51 -7.42
CA VAL A 241 -2.11 -15.64 -8.61
C VAL A 241 -2.30 -14.18 -8.19
N ALA A 242 -3.17 -13.92 -7.21
CA ALA A 242 -3.38 -12.58 -6.68
C ALA A 242 -2.11 -11.99 -6.05
N LEU A 243 -1.33 -12.80 -5.31
CA LEU A 243 -0.04 -12.39 -4.75
C LEU A 243 0.91 -11.92 -5.85
N VAL A 244 1.09 -12.70 -6.92
CA VAL A 244 1.96 -12.32 -8.04
C VAL A 244 1.48 -11.02 -8.69
N ALA A 245 0.18 -10.89 -8.94
CA ALA A 245 -0.39 -9.69 -9.56
C ALA A 245 -0.17 -8.45 -8.69
N VAL A 246 -0.49 -8.51 -7.40
CA VAL A 246 -0.39 -7.38 -6.46
C VAL A 246 1.07 -7.02 -6.18
N SER A 247 1.96 -8.00 -5.98
CA SER A 247 3.39 -7.74 -5.80
C SER A 247 4.01 -7.04 -7.00
N ASN A 248 3.67 -7.45 -8.22
CA ASN A 248 4.16 -6.80 -9.43
C ASN A 248 3.56 -5.39 -9.61
N MET A 249 2.29 -5.21 -9.27
CA MET A 249 1.61 -3.91 -9.40
C MET A 249 2.23 -2.85 -8.50
N PHE A 250 2.56 -3.21 -7.26
CA PHE A 250 3.13 -2.26 -6.29
C PHE A 250 4.66 -2.33 -6.16
N MET A 251 5.32 -3.22 -6.90
CA MET A 251 6.76 -3.51 -6.76
C MET A 251 7.19 -3.78 -5.32
N MET A 252 6.32 -4.45 -4.56
CA MET A 252 6.52 -4.78 -3.15
C MET A 252 6.42 -6.28 -2.92
N ASP A 253 7.26 -6.81 -2.03
CA ASP A 253 7.22 -8.22 -1.65
C ASP A 253 6.14 -8.45 -0.58
N PHE A 254 5.07 -9.14 -0.98
CA PHE A 254 3.97 -9.54 -0.10
C PHE A 254 3.99 -11.04 0.24
N LEU A 255 5.05 -11.78 -0.11
CA LEU A 255 5.13 -13.23 0.04
C LEU A 255 4.90 -13.66 1.48
N VAL A 256 5.69 -13.13 2.41
CA VAL A 256 5.64 -13.50 3.84
C VAL A 256 4.25 -13.28 4.45
N PRO A 257 3.65 -12.06 4.39
CA PRO A 257 2.33 -11.84 4.98
C PRO A 257 1.24 -12.70 4.34
N VAL A 258 1.26 -12.90 3.02
CA VAL A 258 0.25 -13.72 2.33
C VAL A 258 0.38 -15.20 2.69
N VAL A 259 1.60 -15.75 2.78
CA VAL A 259 1.82 -17.14 3.18
C VAL A 259 1.35 -17.38 4.62
N ILE A 260 1.60 -16.46 5.55
CA ILE A 260 1.07 -16.55 6.92
C ILE A 260 -0.46 -16.66 6.91
N TRP A 261 -1.14 -15.82 6.11
CA TRP A 261 -2.59 -15.87 5.96
C TRP A 261 -3.09 -17.18 5.33
N MET A 262 -2.42 -17.68 4.29
CA MET A 262 -2.75 -18.97 3.68
C MET A 262 -2.60 -20.14 4.66
N LEU A 263 -1.58 -20.11 5.52
CA LEU A 263 -1.38 -21.12 6.56
C LEU A 263 -2.48 -21.05 7.61
N ALA A 264 -2.82 -19.86 8.11
CA ALA A 264 -3.92 -19.66 9.05
C ALA A 264 -5.27 -20.14 8.47
N TYR A 265 -5.55 -19.78 7.20
CA TYR A 265 -6.73 -20.23 6.48
C TYR A 265 -6.78 -21.76 6.39
N THR A 266 -5.66 -22.39 6.00
CA THR A 266 -5.54 -23.85 5.90
C THR A 266 -5.75 -24.54 7.24
N MET A 267 -5.21 -23.99 8.34
CA MET A 267 -5.42 -24.53 9.69
C MET A 267 -6.89 -24.51 10.11
N ILE A 268 -7.60 -23.42 9.84
CA ILE A 268 -9.03 -23.31 10.16
C ILE A 268 -9.84 -24.28 9.27
N TYR A 269 -9.50 -24.40 7.99
CA TYR A 269 -10.13 -25.37 7.08
C TYR A 269 -9.93 -26.81 7.59
N ALA A 270 -8.73 -27.15 8.04
CA ALA A 270 -8.42 -28.45 8.63
C ALA A 270 -9.25 -28.70 9.91
N MET A 271 -9.43 -27.68 10.76
CA MET A 271 -10.29 -27.77 11.95
C MET A 271 -11.74 -28.12 11.56
N TYR A 272 -12.32 -27.44 10.57
CA TYR A 272 -13.66 -27.76 10.07
C TYR A 272 -13.72 -29.16 9.47
N TYR A 273 -12.73 -29.57 8.68
CA TYR A 273 -12.66 -30.93 8.14
C TYR A 273 -12.71 -31.99 9.25
N PHE A 274 -11.88 -31.86 10.30
CA PHE A 274 -11.88 -32.81 11.41
C PHE A 274 -13.18 -32.78 12.21
N ALA A 275 -13.76 -31.60 12.41
CA ALA A 275 -15.08 -31.47 13.05
C ALA A 275 -16.16 -32.20 12.24
N THR A 276 -16.21 -31.98 10.92
CA THR A 276 -17.16 -32.64 10.03
C THR A 276 -16.99 -34.16 10.02
N VAL A 277 -15.77 -34.67 9.85
CA VAL A 277 -15.51 -36.13 9.86
C VAL A 277 -15.98 -36.76 11.17
N ARG A 278 -15.66 -36.15 12.32
CA ARG A 278 -16.06 -36.67 13.63
C ARG A 278 -17.57 -36.68 13.78
N SER A 279 -18.25 -35.61 13.38
CA SER A 279 -19.71 -35.50 13.42
C SER A 279 -20.38 -36.51 12.49
N PHE A 280 -19.92 -36.64 11.25
CA PHE A 280 -20.45 -37.61 10.28
C PHE A 280 -20.34 -39.04 10.82
N ILE A 281 -19.16 -39.44 11.31
CA ILE A 281 -18.96 -40.79 11.88
C ILE A 281 -19.86 -41.01 13.10
N LYS A 282 -20.05 -40.00 13.95
CA LYS A 282 -20.95 -40.08 15.12
C LYS A 282 -22.40 -40.31 14.69
N THR A 283 -22.87 -39.61 13.67
CA THR A 283 -24.22 -39.75 13.10
C THR A 283 -24.47 -41.16 12.59
N ILE A 284 -23.55 -41.67 11.77
CA ILE A 284 -23.63 -43.02 11.24
C ILE A 284 -23.60 -44.07 12.37
N ARG A 285 -22.74 -43.88 13.38
CA ARG A 285 -22.66 -44.80 14.52
C ARG A 285 -23.94 -44.88 15.35
N ARG A 286 -24.63 -43.75 15.55
CA ARG A 286 -25.93 -43.72 16.23
C ARG A 286 -26.96 -44.56 15.48
N GLY A 287 -26.91 -44.57 14.15
CA GLY A 287 -27.81 -45.38 13.33
C GLY A 287 -27.67 -46.89 13.46
N TYR A 288 -26.50 -47.39 13.88
CA TYR A 288 -26.36 -48.81 14.18
C TYR A 288 -27.02 -49.25 15.48
N LEU A 289 -27.30 -48.33 16.40
CA LEU A 289 -27.86 -48.63 17.73
C LEU A 289 -29.39 -48.54 17.75
N GLU A 290 -30.00 -47.93 16.74
CA GLU A 290 -31.44 -47.66 16.65
C GLU A 290 -32.20 -48.64 15.72
N GLY A 291 -31.54 -49.58 15.03
CA GLY A 291 -32.19 -50.55 14.13
C GLY A 291 -31.37 -51.78 13.79
#